data_AF-A0A3B9EWB1-F1
#
_entry.id   AF-A0A3B9EWB1-F1
#
_cell.length_a   1.000
_cell.length_b   1.000
_cell.length_c   1.000
_cell.angle_alpha   90.00
_cell.angle_beta   90.00
_cell.angle_gamma   90.00
#
_symmetry.space_group_name_H-M   'P 1'
#
loop_
_entity.id
_entity.type
_entity.pdbx_description
1 polymer ?
#
loop_
_entity_poly.entity_id
_entity_poly.type
_entity_poly.pdbx_seq_one_letter_code
_entity_poly.pdbx_strand_id
1 'polypeptide(L)'
;AVGLGIEFAFCVIKKHQINEGYLVTGMLIPLIMPVDIPLWMVALSVVFAVVLGKEVFGGTGMNILNPALTARAFAFFAYPSYMSGDKVWINTSTEAGQSVVDGYSGATALGELATTGSTSLSPMDMFIGSIPGSIGETSVIAILIGAAILLITGIGSWRIMFSALLGGVAMGLIFNWVAPYATSPE
;
A
#
# COMPACT_ATOMS: atom_id res chain seq x y z
N ALA A 1 -2.06 -1.45 18.14
CA ALA A 1 -1.96 -0.93 19.52
C ALA A 1 -1.68 0.58 19.55
N VAL A 2 -0.55 1.05 18.98
CA VAL A 2 -0.10 2.45 19.10
C VAL A 2 -1.13 3.48 18.64
N GLY A 3 -1.66 3.37 17.42
CA GLY A 3 -2.60 4.39 16.93
C GLY A 3 -3.96 4.38 17.62
N LEU A 4 -4.48 3.20 18.03
CA LEU A 4 -5.66 3.13 18.91
C LEU A 4 -5.38 3.87 20.22
N GLY A 5 -4.23 3.60 20.87
CA GLY A 5 -3.86 4.27 22.11
C GLY A 5 -3.82 5.80 22.00
N ILE A 6 -3.34 6.32 20.87
CA ILE A 6 -3.31 7.76 20.60
C ILE A 6 -4.72 8.32 20.39
N GLU A 7 -5.56 7.63 19.62
CA GLU A 7 -6.95 8.04 19.44
C GLU A 7 -7.70 8.07 20.77
N PHE A 8 -7.56 7.04 21.60
CA PHE A 8 -8.12 7.03 22.96
C PHE A 8 -7.64 8.23 23.78
N ALA A 9 -6.34 8.56 23.73
CA ALA A 9 -5.79 9.71 24.44
C ALA A 9 -6.40 11.04 23.96
N PHE A 10 -6.49 11.24 22.64
CA PHE A 10 -7.13 12.42 22.05
C PHE A 10 -8.62 12.49 22.36
N CYS A 11 -9.31 11.34 22.40
CA CYS A 11 -10.71 11.30 22.74
C CYS A 11 -10.99 11.75 24.18
N VAL A 12 -10.14 11.33 25.12
CA VAL A 12 -10.20 11.78 26.52
C VAL A 12 -9.95 13.28 26.63
N ILE A 13 -8.97 13.81 25.89
CA ILE A 13 -8.62 15.25 25.92
C ILE A 13 -9.75 16.10 25.33
N LYS A 14 -10.34 15.68 24.20
CA LYS A 14 -11.38 16.43 23.47
C LYS A 14 -12.81 16.13 23.93
N LYS A 15 -13.01 15.19 24.86
CA LYS A 15 -14.32 14.79 25.41
C LYS A 15 -15.36 14.40 24.34
N HIS A 16 -14.93 13.73 23.28
CA HIS A 16 -15.81 13.15 22.25
C HIS A 16 -15.77 11.61 22.28
N GLN A 17 -16.76 10.96 21.67
CA GLN A 17 -16.86 9.51 21.63
C GLN A 17 -15.81 8.90 20.68
N ILE A 18 -15.33 7.71 21.05
CA ILE A 18 -14.42 6.92 20.22
C ILE A 18 -15.18 6.43 19.00
N ASN A 19 -14.56 6.58 17.83
CA ASN A 19 -15.17 6.17 16.56
C ASN A 19 -14.44 4.94 16.00
N GLU A 20 -15.19 3.96 15.50
CA GLU A 20 -14.66 2.72 14.91
C GLU A 20 -13.86 2.95 13.63
N GLY A 21 -13.93 4.13 13.01
CA GLY A 21 -13.26 4.44 11.74
C GLY A 21 -11.74 4.22 11.75
N TYR A 22 -11.08 4.26 12.92
CA TYR A 22 -9.67 3.91 13.00
C TYR A 22 -9.40 2.42 12.82
N LEU A 23 -10.32 1.52 13.17
CA LEU A 23 -10.10 0.08 12.99
C LEU A 23 -9.77 -0.27 11.54
N VAL A 24 -10.50 0.36 10.60
CA VAL A 24 -10.24 0.22 9.17
C VAL A 24 -8.85 0.77 8.81
N THR A 25 -8.51 1.97 9.27
CA THR A 25 -7.19 2.58 9.02
C THR A 25 -6.05 1.73 9.59
N GLY A 26 -6.22 1.21 10.81
CA GLY A 26 -5.25 0.37 11.49
C GLY A 26 -5.05 -0.99 10.82
N MET A 27 -6.06 -1.52 10.13
CA MET A 27 -5.93 -2.71 9.29
C MET A 27 -5.31 -2.41 7.93
N LEU A 28 -5.57 -1.22 7.34
CA LEU A 28 -5.01 -0.83 6.05
C LEU A 28 -3.52 -0.50 6.11
N ILE A 29 -3.02 0.10 7.20
CA ILE A 29 -1.60 0.50 7.31
C ILE A 29 -0.64 -0.68 7.13
N PRO A 30 -0.79 -1.83 7.81
CA PRO A 30 0.07 -2.99 7.60
C PRO A 30 0.00 -3.56 6.18
N LEU A 31 -1.17 -3.50 5.52
CA LEU A 31 -1.35 -4.02 4.15
C LEU A 31 -0.61 -3.19 3.09
N ILE A 32 -0.34 -1.92 3.39
CA ILE A 32 0.37 -0.98 2.54
C ILE A 32 1.82 -0.72 2.98
N MET A 33 2.35 -1.53 3.89
CA MET A 33 3.75 -1.44 4.32
C MET A 33 4.52 -2.70 3.92
N PRO A 34 5.84 -2.62 3.73
CA PRO A 34 6.66 -3.79 3.49
C PRO A 34 6.66 -4.73 4.70
N VAL A 35 6.87 -6.03 4.46
CA VAL A 35 6.81 -7.06 5.51
C VAL A 35 7.97 -6.98 6.51
N ASP A 36 9.13 -6.50 6.04
CA ASP A 36 10.37 -6.47 6.83
C ASP A 36 10.61 -5.12 7.52
N ILE A 37 9.67 -4.17 7.44
CA ILE A 37 9.82 -2.88 8.10
C ILE A 37 9.78 -3.07 9.64
N PRO A 38 10.75 -2.51 10.40
CA PRO A 38 10.73 -2.61 11.85
C PRO A 38 9.45 -2.03 12.46
N LEU A 39 8.84 -2.76 13.41
CA LEU A 39 7.56 -2.38 14.02
C LEU A 39 7.57 -0.99 14.67
N TRP A 40 8.71 -0.53 15.15
CA TRP A 40 8.86 0.81 15.73
C TRP A 40 8.75 1.92 14.67
N MET A 41 9.23 1.70 13.45
CA MET A 41 9.09 2.67 12.34
C MET A 41 7.63 2.80 11.93
N VAL A 42 6.91 1.67 11.87
CA VAL A 42 5.45 1.66 11.65
C VAL A 42 4.75 2.40 12.78
N ALA A 43 5.13 2.16 14.03
CA ALA A 43 4.55 2.85 15.18
C ALA A 43 4.71 4.38 15.07
N LEU A 44 5.90 4.88 14.75
CA LEU A 44 6.14 6.32 14.57
C LEU A 44 5.34 6.89 13.38
N SER A 45 5.26 6.14 12.28
CA SER A 45 4.48 6.54 11.10
C SER A 45 2.99 6.63 11.41
N VAL A 46 2.48 5.69 12.20
CA VAL A 46 1.09 5.69 12.70
C VAL A 46 0.86 6.89 13.64
N VAL A 47 1.81 7.19 14.53
CA VAL A 47 1.71 8.37 15.42
C VAL A 47 1.57 9.64 14.59
N PHE A 48 2.46 9.83 13.62
CA PHE A 48 2.43 10.98 12.72
C PHE A 48 1.11 11.08 11.98
N ALA A 49 0.65 9.98 11.38
CA ALA A 49 -0.57 9.95 10.59
C ALA A 49 -1.84 10.17 11.42
N VAL A 50 -1.92 9.62 12.63
CA VAL A 50 -3.08 9.81 13.52
C VAL A 50 -3.11 11.24 14.03
N VAL A 51 -1.99 11.76 14.53
CA VAL A 51 -1.94 13.10 15.09
C VAL A 51 -2.18 14.15 14.01
N LEU A 52 -1.37 14.16 12.95
CA LEU A 52 -1.42 15.21 11.93
C LEU A 52 -2.45 14.93 10.84
N GLY A 53 -2.61 13.68 10.42
CA GLY A 53 -3.51 13.32 9.32
C GLY A 53 -4.98 13.19 9.71
N LYS A 54 -5.28 12.98 11.00
CA LYS A 54 -6.65 12.73 11.49
C LYS A 54 -7.05 13.69 12.62
N GLU A 55 -6.31 13.69 13.73
CA GLU A 55 -6.74 14.36 14.96
C GLU A 55 -6.62 15.89 14.91
N VAL A 56 -5.63 16.44 14.21
CA VAL A 56 -5.50 17.89 14.00
C VAL A 56 -6.71 18.46 13.27
N PHE A 57 -7.31 17.70 12.34
CA PHE A 57 -8.51 18.11 11.60
C PHE A 57 -9.82 17.81 12.34
N GLY A 58 -9.72 17.36 13.59
CA GLY A 58 -10.87 17.13 14.48
C GLY A 58 -11.41 15.70 14.48
N GLY A 59 -10.67 14.75 13.91
CA GLY A 59 -10.94 13.31 14.06
C GLY A 59 -11.76 12.70 12.93
N THR A 60 -12.37 11.54 13.19
CA THR A 60 -13.04 10.73 12.18
C THR A 60 -14.18 11.50 11.48
N GLY A 61 -14.16 11.49 10.14
CA GLY A 61 -15.18 12.15 9.30
C GLY A 61 -14.78 13.54 8.80
N MET A 62 -13.71 14.14 9.36
CA MET A 62 -13.17 15.43 8.92
C MET A 62 -11.76 15.31 8.30
N ASN A 63 -11.37 14.10 7.90
CA ASN A 63 -10.07 13.83 7.32
C ASN A 63 -9.95 14.43 5.91
N ILE A 64 -9.10 15.44 5.74
CA ILE A 64 -8.79 16.01 4.41
C ILE A 64 -8.04 14.98 3.55
N LEU A 65 -7.19 14.18 4.18
CA LEU A 65 -6.32 13.18 3.54
C LEU A 65 -6.61 11.80 4.14
N ASN A 66 -6.38 10.72 3.37
CA ASN A 66 -6.50 9.37 3.91
C ASN A 66 -5.38 9.10 4.94
N PRO A 67 -5.68 8.88 6.24
CA PRO A 67 -4.64 8.72 7.26
C PRO A 67 -3.73 7.51 7.02
N ALA A 68 -4.23 6.43 6.43
CA ALA A 68 -3.40 5.27 6.10
C ALA A 68 -2.35 5.64 5.03
N LEU A 69 -2.75 6.35 3.97
CA LEU A 69 -1.83 6.84 2.95
C LEU A 69 -0.86 7.88 3.51
N THR A 70 -1.29 8.72 4.45
CA THR A 70 -0.39 9.65 5.16
C THR A 70 0.69 8.89 5.95
N ALA A 71 0.35 7.77 6.60
CA ALA A 71 1.33 6.94 7.28
C ALA A 71 2.36 6.36 6.30
N ARG A 72 1.90 5.85 5.15
CA ARG A 72 2.78 5.35 4.09
C ARG A 72 3.67 6.44 3.51
N ALA A 73 3.11 7.63 3.24
CA ALA A 73 3.87 8.76 2.71
C ALA A 73 4.96 9.21 3.70
N PHE A 74 4.64 9.28 5.00
CA PHE A 74 5.64 9.59 6.02
C PHE A 74 6.75 8.54 6.05
N ALA A 75 6.41 7.25 6.08
CA ALA A 75 7.41 6.19 6.06
C ALA A 75 8.28 6.23 4.79
N PHE A 76 7.67 6.51 3.64
CA PHE A 76 8.36 6.60 2.35
C PHE A 76 9.45 7.69 2.35
N PHE A 77 9.17 8.87 2.90
CA PHE A 77 10.14 9.96 2.96
C PHE A 77 11.11 9.88 4.15
N ALA A 78 10.66 9.36 5.30
CA ALA A 78 11.48 9.25 6.49
C ALA A 78 12.45 8.06 6.45
N TYR A 79 12.03 6.94 5.84
CA TYR A 79 12.76 5.68 5.83
C TYR A 79 12.82 5.07 4.41
N PRO A 80 13.38 5.78 3.42
CA PRO A 80 13.38 5.34 2.03
C PRO A 80 14.08 3.98 1.83
N SER A 81 15.14 3.70 2.60
CA SER A 81 15.87 2.41 2.53
C SER A 81 15.03 1.20 2.93
N TYR A 82 13.96 1.40 3.71
CA TYR A 82 13.05 0.36 4.18
C TYR A 82 11.69 0.40 3.48
N MET A 83 11.51 1.30 2.50
CA MET A 83 10.25 1.49 1.77
C MET A 83 10.44 1.39 0.25
N SER A 84 11.67 1.52 -0.23
CA SER A 84 12.03 1.53 -1.64
C SER A 84 13.13 0.51 -1.91
N GLY A 85 13.01 -0.18 -3.05
CA GLY A 85 13.92 -1.22 -3.50
C GLY A 85 13.24 -2.59 -3.66
N ASP A 86 13.97 -3.49 -4.30
CA ASP A 86 13.45 -4.80 -4.73
C ASP A 86 13.38 -5.82 -3.59
N LYS A 87 14.33 -5.73 -2.65
CA LYS A 87 14.47 -6.69 -1.54
C LYS A 87 13.54 -6.42 -0.37
N VAL A 88 12.85 -5.29 -0.34
CA VAL A 88 12.04 -4.85 0.80
C VAL A 88 10.69 -5.58 0.85
N TRP A 89 10.24 -6.10 -0.29
CA TRP A 89 8.93 -6.73 -0.45
C TRP A 89 8.95 -8.25 -0.28
N ILE A 90 10.12 -8.84 -0.05
CA ILE A 90 10.32 -10.28 0.11
C ILE A 90 11.01 -10.49 1.44
N ASN A 91 10.45 -11.34 2.30
CA ASN A 91 11.10 -11.68 3.56
C ASN A 91 12.42 -12.41 3.27
N THR A 92 13.53 -11.69 3.46
CA THR A 92 14.89 -12.23 3.30
C THR A 92 15.45 -12.73 4.65
N SER A 93 14.63 -12.73 5.70
CA SER A 93 15.08 -13.00 7.07
C SER A 93 15.06 -14.50 7.35
N THR A 94 16.22 -15.14 7.21
CA THR A 94 16.43 -16.52 7.64
C THR A 94 16.49 -16.58 9.18
N GLU A 95 15.36 -16.85 9.84
CA GLU A 95 15.40 -17.43 11.20
C GLU A 95 15.57 -18.96 11.10
N ALA A 96 16.29 -19.52 12.07
CA ALA A 96 16.90 -20.85 12.03
C ALA A 96 15.93 -21.98 11.66
N GLY A 97 16.11 -22.56 10.47
CA GLY A 97 15.57 -23.88 10.13
C GLY A 97 14.55 -23.95 9.00
N GLN A 98 14.20 -22.83 8.35
CA GLN A 98 13.42 -22.88 7.10
C GLN A 98 14.30 -22.60 5.90
N SER A 99 14.34 -23.56 4.97
CA SER A 99 14.98 -23.41 3.68
C SER A 99 14.38 -22.18 2.99
N VAL A 100 15.24 -21.18 2.74
CA VAL A 100 15.00 -20.21 1.69
C VAL A 100 14.59 -21.03 0.47
N VAL A 101 13.40 -20.83 -0.08
CA VAL A 101 13.19 -21.17 -1.49
C VAL A 101 14.10 -20.21 -2.23
N ASP A 102 15.36 -20.64 -2.36
CA ASP A 102 16.42 -20.00 -3.08
C ASP A 102 15.95 -19.89 -4.53
N GLY A 103 15.57 -18.68 -4.96
CA GLY A 103 15.11 -18.51 -6.34
C GLY A 103 14.34 -17.25 -6.71
N TYR A 104 13.92 -16.40 -5.77
CA TYR A 104 13.27 -15.13 -6.14
C TYR A 104 13.89 -13.93 -5.44
N SER A 105 14.99 -13.43 -6.01
CA SER A 105 15.37 -12.02 -5.89
C SER A 105 14.50 -11.21 -6.84
N GLY A 106 13.21 -11.12 -6.53
CA GLY A 106 12.24 -10.50 -7.43
C GLY A 106 12.28 -8.98 -7.28
N ALA A 107 12.84 -8.30 -8.29
CA ALA A 107 12.43 -6.94 -8.55
C ALA A 107 10.90 -6.91 -8.62
N THR A 108 10.28 -5.86 -8.07
CA THR A 108 8.84 -5.68 -8.28
C THR A 108 8.58 -5.71 -9.79
N ALA A 109 7.46 -6.30 -10.24
CA ALA A 109 7.19 -6.42 -11.68
C ALA A 109 7.33 -5.07 -12.42
N LEU A 110 7.00 -3.97 -11.72
CA LEU A 110 7.19 -2.61 -12.21
C LEU A 110 8.66 -2.16 -12.23
N GLY A 111 9.45 -2.48 -11.19
CA GLY A 111 10.89 -2.20 -11.14
C GLY A 111 11.69 -2.99 -12.20
N GLU A 112 11.32 -4.25 -12.43
CA GLU A 112 11.91 -5.08 -13.50
C GLU A 112 11.57 -4.51 -14.89
N LEU A 113 10.30 -4.14 -15.12
CA LEU A 113 9.89 -3.52 -16.39
C LEU A 113 10.62 -2.20 -16.63
N ALA A 114 10.81 -1.39 -15.59
CA ALA A 114 11.52 -0.11 -15.69
C ALA A 114 13.01 -0.26 -15.99
N THR A 115 13.64 -1.35 -15.54
CA THR A 115 15.09 -1.57 -15.69
C THR A 115 15.42 -2.38 -16.95
N THR A 116 14.64 -3.42 -17.23
CA THR A 116 14.93 -4.40 -18.29
C THR A 116 14.09 -4.17 -19.55
N GLY A 117 13.00 -3.40 -19.47
CA GLY A 117 12.05 -3.21 -20.57
C GLY A 117 11.17 -4.43 -20.89
N SER A 118 11.38 -5.55 -20.19
CA SER A 118 10.58 -6.77 -20.28
C SER A 118 10.38 -7.37 -18.89
N THR A 119 9.18 -7.87 -18.62
CA THR A 119 8.89 -8.65 -17.41
C THR A 119 8.97 -10.13 -17.73
N SER A 120 9.80 -10.87 -17.00
CA SER A 120 9.87 -12.33 -17.08
C SER A 120 8.67 -13.04 -16.41
N LEU A 121 7.82 -12.28 -15.71
CA LEU A 121 6.65 -12.78 -14.98
C LEU A 121 5.48 -13.11 -15.91
N SER A 122 4.84 -14.27 -15.66
CA SER A 122 3.61 -14.65 -16.35
C SER A 122 2.47 -13.70 -15.97
N PRO A 123 1.66 -13.22 -16.94
CA PRO A 123 0.46 -12.42 -16.64
C PRO A 123 -0.50 -13.12 -15.67
N MET A 124 -0.52 -14.46 -15.68
CA MET A 124 -1.35 -15.26 -14.78
C MET A 124 -0.83 -15.21 -13.34
N ASP A 125 0.49 -15.17 -13.15
CA ASP A 125 1.11 -15.06 -11.82
C ASP A 125 0.91 -13.67 -11.23
N MET A 126 0.93 -12.63 -12.07
CA MET A 126 0.55 -11.26 -11.70
C MET A 126 -0.93 -11.15 -11.31
N PHE A 127 -1.81 -11.90 -11.98
CA PHE A 127 -3.25 -11.88 -11.70
C PHE A 127 -3.60 -12.60 -10.38
N ILE A 128 -2.93 -13.73 -10.11
CA ILE A 128 -3.10 -14.50 -8.87
C ILE A 128 -2.46 -13.75 -7.69
N GLY A 129 -1.36 -13.04 -7.94
CA GLY A 129 -0.63 -12.25 -6.94
C GLY A 129 0.58 -12.95 -6.36
N SER A 130 1.17 -13.90 -7.09
CA SER A 130 2.43 -14.58 -6.74
C SER A 130 3.65 -13.73 -7.09
N ILE A 131 3.54 -12.40 -6.90
CA ILE A 131 4.58 -11.42 -7.22
C ILE A 131 5.00 -10.65 -5.97
N PRO A 132 6.26 -10.20 -5.90
CA PRO A 132 6.72 -9.35 -4.81
C PRO A 132 6.07 -7.96 -4.88
N GLY A 133 5.47 -7.53 -3.77
CA GLY A 133 4.82 -6.23 -3.66
C GLY A 133 4.03 -6.07 -2.36
N SER A 134 3.26 -4.99 -2.26
CA SER A 134 2.42 -4.72 -1.09
C SER A 134 1.28 -5.74 -1.01
N ILE A 135 1.03 -6.33 0.17
CA ILE A 135 0.00 -7.37 0.36
C ILE A 135 -1.38 -6.90 -0.12
N GLY A 136 -1.71 -5.63 0.07
CA GLY A 136 -2.97 -5.03 -0.39
C GLY A 136 -3.08 -4.79 -1.89
N GLU A 137 -2.03 -5.02 -2.67
CA GLU A 137 -1.95 -4.68 -4.11
C GLU A 137 -1.65 -5.89 -4.99
N THR A 138 -0.94 -6.90 -4.49
CA THR A 138 -0.42 -8.01 -5.31
C THR A 138 -1.51 -8.89 -5.91
N SER A 139 -2.57 -9.20 -5.18
CA SER A 139 -3.61 -10.13 -5.65
C SER A 139 -4.83 -9.41 -6.24
N VAL A 140 -4.93 -9.38 -7.57
CA VAL A 140 -6.06 -8.80 -8.29
C VAL A 140 -7.37 -9.51 -7.95
N ILE A 141 -7.34 -10.83 -7.80
CA ILE A 141 -8.53 -11.63 -7.44
C ILE A 141 -9.09 -11.18 -6.09
N ALA A 142 -8.25 -11.06 -5.06
CA ALA A 142 -8.68 -10.64 -3.73
C ALA A 142 -9.23 -9.20 -3.74
N ILE A 143 -8.58 -8.30 -4.48
CA ILE A 143 -9.02 -6.91 -4.65
C ILE A 143 -10.38 -6.84 -5.37
N LEU A 144 -10.58 -7.64 -6.42
CA LEU A 144 -11.84 -7.68 -7.16
C LEU A 144 -12.99 -8.23 -6.31
N ILE A 145 -12.74 -9.25 -5.47
CA ILE A 145 -13.75 -9.74 -4.52
C ILE A 145 -14.09 -8.65 -3.50
N GLY A 146 -13.08 -7.98 -2.92
CA GLY A 146 -13.30 -6.86 -2.01
C GLY A 146 -14.08 -5.71 -2.67
N ALA A 147 -13.72 -5.35 -3.90
CA ALA A 147 -14.41 -4.34 -4.70
C ALA A 147 -15.88 -4.73 -4.95
N ALA A 148 -16.14 -5.97 -5.35
CA ALA A 148 -17.50 -6.46 -5.58
C ALA A 148 -18.35 -6.37 -4.30
N ILE A 149 -17.80 -6.78 -3.15
CA ILE A 149 -18.49 -6.67 -1.85
C ILE A 149 -18.81 -5.21 -1.52
N LEU A 150 -17.86 -4.29 -1.71
CA LEU A 150 -18.07 -2.86 -1.43
C LEU A 150 -19.10 -2.21 -2.35
N LEU A 151 -19.18 -2.66 -3.61
CA LEU A 151 -20.18 -2.18 -4.57
C LEU A 151 -21.57 -2.74 -4.26
N ILE A 152 -21.68 -4.02 -3.93
CA ILE A 152 -22.96 -4.65 -3.57
C ILE A 152 -23.53 -4.05 -2.28
N THR A 153 -22.66 -3.78 -1.29
CA THR A 153 -23.07 -3.17 -0.02
C THR A 153 -23.34 -1.67 -0.13
N GLY A 154 -23.06 -1.04 -1.28
CA GLY A 154 -23.30 0.39 -1.52
C GLY A 154 -22.36 1.34 -0.76
N ILE A 155 -21.32 0.81 -0.12
CA ILE A 155 -20.31 1.61 0.61
C ILE A 155 -19.32 2.23 -0.39
N GLY A 156 -18.97 1.49 -1.44
CA GLY A 156 -18.06 1.95 -2.50
C GLY A 156 -18.79 2.64 -3.65
N SER A 157 -18.15 3.64 -4.26
CA SER A 157 -18.69 4.30 -5.46
C SER A 157 -18.06 3.74 -6.74
N TRP A 158 -18.86 3.06 -7.57
CA TRP A 158 -18.39 2.49 -8.84
C TRP A 158 -17.84 3.56 -9.79
N ARG A 159 -18.35 4.79 -9.70
CA ARG A 159 -17.90 5.93 -10.51
C ARG A 159 -16.43 6.27 -10.26
N ILE A 160 -16.00 6.31 -9.00
CA ILE A 160 -14.61 6.65 -8.63
C ILE A 160 -13.68 5.50 -8.99
N MET A 161 -14.08 4.27 -8.73
CA MET A 161 -13.26 3.10 -9.04
C MET A 161 -13.04 2.94 -10.55
N PHE A 162 -14.11 3.11 -11.33
CA PHE A 162 -14.04 3.00 -12.78
C PHE A 162 -13.28 4.18 -13.42
N SER A 163 -13.45 5.41 -12.92
CA SER A 163 -12.72 6.56 -13.46
C SER A 163 -11.21 6.46 -13.22
N ALA A 164 -10.78 5.95 -12.06
CA ALA A 164 -9.37 5.72 -11.76
C ALA A 164 -8.75 4.68 -12.70
N LEU A 165 -9.45 3.55 -12.92
CA LEU A 165 -9.00 2.51 -13.84
C LEU A 165 -8.91 3.03 -15.27
N LEU A 166 -9.96 3.69 -15.76
CA LEU A 166 -10.00 4.26 -17.10
C LEU A 166 -8.89 5.29 -17.31
N GLY A 167 -8.68 6.18 -16.33
CA GLY A 167 -7.62 7.19 -16.38
C GLY A 167 -6.22 6.56 -16.45
N GLY A 168 -5.97 5.54 -15.64
CA GLY A 168 -4.69 4.79 -15.67
C GLY A 168 -4.44 4.11 -17.00
N VAL A 169 -5.42 3.39 -17.53
CA VAL A 169 -5.32 2.71 -18.84
C VAL A 169 -5.15 3.71 -19.97
N ALA A 170 -5.94 4.78 -19.98
CA ALA A 170 -5.86 5.82 -21.00
C ALA A 170 -4.46 6.46 -21.02
N MET A 171 -3.94 6.84 -19.85
CA MET A 171 -2.61 7.44 -19.77
C MET A 171 -1.51 6.43 -20.14
N GLY A 172 -1.65 5.17 -19.74
CA GLY A 172 -0.74 4.10 -20.15
C GLY A 172 -0.70 3.88 -21.66
N LEU A 173 -1.86 3.90 -22.33
CA LEU A 173 -1.93 3.79 -23.80
C LEU A 173 -1.32 5.02 -24.49
N ILE A 174 -1.56 6.23 -23.97
CA ILE A 174 -0.93 7.45 -24.49
C ILE A 174 0.59 7.34 -24.39
N PHE A 175 1.12 6.90 -23.23
CA PHE A 175 2.57 6.75 -23.07
C PHE A 175 3.16 5.67 -23.98
N ASN A 176 2.49 4.53 -24.16
CA ASN A 176 2.93 3.51 -25.12
C ASN A 176 2.93 4.01 -26.58
N TRP A 177 2.00 4.91 -26.92
CA TRP A 177 1.93 5.49 -28.26
C TRP A 177 2.99 6.57 -28.51
N VAL A 178 3.26 7.42 -27.50
CA VAL A 178 4.24 8.51 -27.60
C VAL A 178 5.68 8.05 -27.40
N ALA A 179 5.92 7.02 -26.58
CA ALA A 179 7.25 6.52 -26.25
C ALA A 179 7.52 5.10 -26.80
N PRO A 180 7.67 4.91 -28.14
CA PRO A 180 8.18 3.65 -28.69
C PRO A 180 9.63 3.30 -28.29
N TYR A 181 10.39 4.24 -27.70
CA TYR A 181 11.85 4.17 -27.56
C TYR A 181 12.39 4.25 -26.12
N ALA A 182 11.53 4.23 -25.09
CA ALA A 182 12.00 4.24 -23.70
C ALA A 182 12.64 2.90 -23.28
N THR A 183 12.52 1.85 -24.11
CA THR A 183 13.26 0.59 -23.99
C THR A 183 14.48 0.62 -24.91
N SER A 184 15.44 1.50 -24.65
CA SER A 184 16.82 1.29 -25.12
C SER A 184 17.63 0.79 -23.93
N PRO A 185 18.08 -0.47 -23.92
CA PRO A 185 19.02 -0.93 -22.93
C PRO A 185 20.38 -0.32 -23.28
N GLU A 186 20.90 0.48 -22.38
CA GLU A 186 22.34 0.53 -22.12
C GLU A 186 22.66 -0.37 -20.93
#